data_AF-A0A1F9CUF4-F1
#
_entry.id   AF-A0A1F9CUF4-F1
#
_cell.length_a   1.000
_cell.length_b   1.000
_cell.length_c   1.000
_cell.angle_alpha   90.00
_cell.angle_beta   90.00
_cell.angle_gamma   90.00
#
_symmetry.space_group_name_H-M   'P 1'
#
loop_
_entity.id
_entity.type
_entity.pdbx_description
1 polymer ?
#
loop_
_entity_poly.entity_id
_entity_poly.type
_entity_poly.pdbx_seq_one_letter_code
_entity_poly.pdbx_strand_id
1 'polypeptide(L)'
;MIMEKAMIRAQEKFKEVNRETINRAMESFREEDFGGLVPAVTYTPTDHGASFKARIVQVKEDASCIPLTYFYVPGKEKISLQK
;
A
#
# COMPACT_ATOMS: atom_id res chain seq x y z
N MET A 1 -1.53 -9.89 1.93
CA MET A 1 -2.07 -8.97 0.89
C MET A 1 -3.04 -7.96 1.51
N ILE A 2 -3.30 -6.79 0.88
CA ILE A 2 -4.17 -5.71 1.44
C ILE A 2 -5.57 -6.24 1.79
N MET A 3 -6.24 -6.90 0.83
CA MET A 3 -7.59 -7.43 1.02
C MET A 3 -7.66 -8.52 2.08
N GLU A 4 -6.69 -9.44 2.08
CA GLU A 4 -6.56 -10.49 3.09
C GLU A 4 -6.50 -9.88 4.50
N LYS A 5 -5.64 -8.88 4.71
CA LYS A 5 -5.51 -8.19 6.00
C LYS A 5 -6.80 -7.48 6.40
N ALA A 6 -7.51 -6.90 5.43
CA ALA A 6 -8.80 -6.27 5.66
C ALA A 6 -9.88 -7.29 6.09
N MET A 7 -9.93 -8.47 5.46
CA MET A 7 -10.85 -9.54 5.82
C MET A 7 -10.56 -10.12 7.20
N ILE A 8 -9.28 -10.35 7.52
CA ILE A 8 -8.85 -10.78 8.87
C ILE A 8 -9.31 -9.75 9.90
N ARG A 9 -9.02 -8.46 9.67
CA ARG A 9 -9.41 -7.39 10.59
C ARG A 9 -10.93 -7.21 10.69
N ALA A 10 -11.66 -7.43 9.60
CA ALA A 10 -13.12 -7.40 9.60
C ALA A 10 -13.68 -8.51 10.50
N GLN A 11 -13.14 -9.73 10.37
CA GLN A 11 -13.48 -10.83 11.26
C GLN A 11 -13.09 -10.55 12.72
N GLU A 12 -11.91 -10.00 12.98
CA GLU A 12 -11.45 -9.70 14.33
C GLU A 12 -12.32 -8.65 15.03
N LYS A 13 -12.61 -7.53 14.34
CA LYS A 13 -13.30 -6.36 14.91
C LYS A 13 -14.82 -6.46 14.87
N PHE A 14 -15.38 -7.02 13.79
CA PHE A 14 -16.82 -7.00 13.54
C PHE A 14 -17.48 -8.38 13.57
N LYS A 15 -16.67 -9.46 13.68
CA LYS A 15 -17.13 -10.87 13.70
C LYS A 15 -17.92 -11.29 12.45
N GLU A 16 -17.84 -10.49 11.40
CA GLU A 16 -18.53 -10.71 10.13
C GLU A 16 -17.65 -10.20 8.99
N VAL A 17 -17.54 -10.98 7.92
CA VAL A 17 -16.80 -10.62 6.71
C VAL A 17 -17.80 -10.34 5.60
N ASN A 18 -18.14 -9.07 5.42
CA ASN A 18 -19.02 -8.59 4.36
C ASN A 18 -18.48 -7.27 3.77
N ARG A 19 -19.17 -6.71 2.77
CA ARG A 19 -18.73 -5.48 2.09
C ARG A 19 -18.52 -4.29 3.04
N GLU A 20 -19.39 -4.13 4.03
CA GLU A 20 -19.37 -2.99 4.94
C GLU A 20 -18.23 -3.15 5.96
N THR A 21 -18.12 -4.34 6.56
CA THR A 21 -17.09 -4.61 7.57
C THR A 21 -15.68 -4.60 6.98
N ILE A 22 -15.52 -5.06 5.73
CA ILE A 22 -14.26 -4.95 4.98
C ILE A 22 -13.92 -3.49 4.71
N ASN A 23 -14.87 -2.69 4.22
CA ASN A 23 -14.62 -1.27 3.95
C ASN A 23 -14.19 -0.52 5.22
N ARG A 24 -14.93 -0.71 6.32
CA ARG A 24 -14.58 -0.14 7.63
C ARG A 24 -13.24 -0.65 8.16
N ALA A 25 -12.88 -1.90 7.89
CA ALA A 25 -11.57 -2.44 8.25
C ALA A 25 -10.44 -1.76 7.47
N MET A 26 -10.60 -1.57 6.15
CA MET A 26 -9.63 -0.85 5.32
C MET A 26 -9.49 0.61 5.75
N GLU A 27 -10.60 1.32 5.99
CA GLU A 27 -10.61 2.71 6.48
C GLU A 27 -9.96 2.87 7.86
N SER A 28 -9.70 1.78 8.58
CA SER A 28 -8.96 1.76 9.83
C SER A 28 -7.44 1.60 9.66
N PHE A 29 -6.95 1.41 8.43
CA PHE A 29 -5.52 1.31 8.14
C PHE A 29 -4.84 2.66 8.40
N ARG A 30 -3.81 2.66 9.24
CA ARG A 30 -3.00 3.83 9.57
C ARG A 30 -1.55 3.42 9.48
N GLU A 31 -0.88 3.87 8.42
CA GLU A 31 0.49 3.45 8.10
C GLU A 31 0.66 1.93 8.16
N GLU A 32 -0.32 1.21 7.61
CA GLU A 32 -0.35 -0.24 7.69
C GLU A 32 0.80 -0.83 6.87
N ASP A 33 1.74 -1.51 7.54
CA ASP A 33 2.90 -2.13 6.90
C ASP A 33 2.56 -3.51 6.30
N PHE A 34 3.14 -3.76 5.14
CA PHE A 34 3.05 -4.98 4.34
C PHE A 34 4.43 -5.57 4.07
N GLY A 35 5.41 -5.32 4.95
CA GLY A 35 6.75 -5.90 4.88
C GLY A 35 7.57 -5.35 3.72
N GLY A 36 7.33 -4.10 3.33
CA GLY A 36 8.07 -3.43 2.24
C GLY A 36 7.69 -3.86 0.81
N LEU A 37 6.73 -4.78 0.64
CA LEU A 37 6.23 -5.15 -0.69
C LEU A 37 5.51 -3.98 -1.37
N VAL A 38 4.71 -3.25 -0.61
CA VAL A 38 4.07 -1.98 -0.98
C VAL A 38 4.37 -0.94 0.09
N PRO A 39 4.35 0.37 -0.22
CA PRO A 39 4.46 1.40 0.81
C PRO A 39 3.33 1.29 1.82
N ALA A 40 3.58 1.73 3.05
CA ALA A 40 2.60 1.73 4.12
C ALA A 40 1.28 2.40 3.69
N VAL A 41 0.16 1.73 3.96
CA VAL A 41 -1.15 2.10 3.42
C VAL A 41 -1.99 2.81 4.47
N THR A 42 -2.62 3.91 4.08
CA THR A 42 -3.66 4.57 4.87
C THR A 42 -4.88 4.77 3.99
N TYR A 43 -6.05 4.44 4.52
CA TYR A 43 -7.33 4.78 3.89
C TYR A 43 -8.18 5.58 4.87
N THR A 44 -8.97 6.50 4.33
CA THR A 44 -9.96 7.27 5.07
C THR A 44 -11.30 7.19 4.35
N PRO A 45 -12.44 7.51 5.00
CA PRO A 45 -13.74 7.49 4.34
C PRO A 45 -13.86 8.36 3.08
N THR A 46 -12.96 9.33 2.91
CA THR A 46 -12.95 10.27 1.78
C THR A 46 -11.72 10.15 0.88
N ASP A 47 -10.75 9.29 1.23
CA ASP A 47 -9.51 9.11 0.47
C ASP A 47 -9.08 7.64 0.46
N HIS A 48 -9.21 7.03 -0.73
CA HIS A 48 -8.84 5.65 -1.01
C HIS A 48 -7.52 5.55 -1.82
N GLY A 49 -6.66 6.57 -1.76
CA GLY A 49 -5.37 6.65 -2.47
C GLY A 49 -4.21 5.84 -1.84
N ALA A 50 -4.44 5.18 -0.71
CA ALA A 50 -3.45 4.38 0.02
C ALA A 50 -2.24 5.19 0.50
N SER A 51 -1.10 5.04 -0.18
CA SER A 51 0.15 5.73 0.15
C SER A 51 0.47 6.88 -0.79
N PHE A 52 -0.08 6.83 -2.01
CA PHE A 52 0.29 7.66 -3.16
C PHE A 52 1.82 7.77 -3.37
N LYS A 53 2.56 6.72 -2.99
CA LYS A 53 4.01 6.60 -3.15
C LYS A 53 4.36 5.57 -4.22
N ALA A 54 5.36 5.88 -5.04
CA ALA A 54 5.84 5.04 -6.12
C ALA A 54 7.37 5.01 -6.16
N ARG A 55 7.93 4.09 -6.93
CA ARG A 55 9.38 4.02 -7.21
C ARG A 55 9.60 3.73 -8.69
N ILE A 56 10.74 4.16 -9.21
CA ILE A 56 11.17 3.83 -10.57
C ILE A 56 11.98 2.54 -10.51
N VAL A 57 11.73 1.64 -11.46
CA VAL A 57 12.46 0.38 -11.62
C VAL A 57 13.06 0.31 -13.02
N GLN A 58 14.22 -0.33 -13.15
CA GLN A 58 14.79 -0.73 -14.42
C GLN A 58 14.33 -2.15 -14.75
N VAL A 59 13.78 -2.34 -15.94
CA VAL A 59 13.52 -3.67 -16.51
C VAL A 59 14.77 -4.11 -17.28
N LYS A 60 15.28 -5.30 -16.96
CA LYS A 60 16.41 -5.93 -17.66
C LYS A 60 15.91 -6.89 -18.74
N GLU A 61 16.79 -7.30 -19.65
CA GLU A 61 16.46 -8.24 -20.73
C GLU A 61 16.00 -9.62 -20.22
N ASP A 62 16.43 -10.01 -19.02
CA ASP A 62 16.01 -11.24 -18.33
C ASP A 62 14.67 -11.08 -17.57
N ALA A 63 13.95 -9.98 -17.83
CA ALA A 63 12.70 -9.59 -17.16
C ALA A 63 12.82 -9.31 -15.65
N SER A 64 14.04 -9.22 -15.10
CA SER A 64 14.23 -8.75 -13.72
C SER A 64 13.93 -7.25 -13.60
N CYS A 65 13.36 -6.87 -12.46
CA CYS A 65 13.01 -5.48 -12.12
C CYS A 65 13.87 -5.00 -10.96
N ILE A 66 14.83 -4.11 -11.24
CA ILE A 66 15.75 -3.57 -10.23
C ILE A 66 15.29 -2.16 -9.83
N PRO A 67 14.99 -1.89 -8.55
CA PRO A 67 14.69 -0.54 -8.10
C PRO A 67 15.82 0.44 -8.40
N LEU A 68 15.49 1.59 -9.00
CA LEU A 68 16.41 2.69 -9.22
C LEU A 68 16.25 3.80 -8.18
N THR A 69 15.09 3.87 -7.51
CA THR A 69 14.78 4.89 -6.52
C THR A 69 14.17 4.25 -5.27
N TYR A 70 14.25 4.94 -4.13
CA TYR A 70 13.34 4.69 -3.01
C TYR A 70 11.91 5.07 -3.39
N PHE A 71 10.94 4.73 -2.53
CA PHE A 71 9.58 5.21 -2.67
C PHE A 71 9.51 6.72 -2.42
N TYR A 72 8.77 7.44 -3.26
CA TYR A 72 8.53 8.87 -3.17
C TYR A 72 7.12 9.23 -3.67
N VAL A 73 6.65 10.43 -3.37
CA VAL A 73 5.38 11.00 -3.84
C VAL A 73 5.60 11.73 -5.16
N PRO A 74 5.08 11.20 -6.29
CA PRO A 74 5.26 11.84 -7.59
C PRO A 74 4.72 13.27 -7.62
N GLY A 75 5.48 14.18 -8.22
CA GLY A 75 5.12 15.59 -8.34
C GLY A 75 5.25 16.42 -7.05
N LYS A 76 5.62 15.81 -5.91
CA LYS A 76 5.86 16.52 -4.65
C LYS A 76 7.31 16.39 -4.16
N GLU A 77 7.85 15.18 -4.18
CA GLU A 77 9.20 14.90 -3.67
C GLU A 77 10.24 14.90 -4.78
N LYS A 78 11.48 15.29 -4.45
CA LYS A 78 12.61 15.20 -5.38
C LYS A 78 13.04 13.74 -5.53
N ILE A 79 13.18 13.30 -6.77
CA ILE A 79 13.62 11.94 -7.08
C ILE A 79 15.09 11.78 -6.66
N SER A 80 15.38 10.68 -5.95
CA SER A 80 16.73 10.28 -5.56
C SER A 80 17.03 8.86 -6.04
N LEU A 81 18.15 8.69 -6.72
CA LEU A 81 18.62 7.39 -7.17
C LEU A 81 19.21 6.61 -5.99
N GLN A 82 18.96 5.29 -5.97
CA GLN A 82 19.66 4.37 -5.09
C GLN A 82 21.13 4.26 -5.55
N LYS A 83 22.06 4.25 -4.58
CA LYS A 83 23.49 4.06 -4.86
C LYS A 83 23.82 2.59 -5.06
#